data_AF-A0A857F1I7-F1
#
_entry.id   AF-A0A857F1I7-F1
#
_cell.length_a   1.000
_cell.length_b   1.000
_cell.length_c   1.000
_cell.angle_alpha   90.00
_cell.angle_beta   90.00
_cell.angle_gamma   90.00
#
_symmetry.space_group_name_H-M   'P 1'
#
loop_
_entity.id
_entity.type
_entity.pdbx_description
1 polymer ?
#
loop_
_entity_poly.entity_id
_entity_poly.type
_entity_poly.pdbx_seq_one_letter_code
_entity_poly.pdbx_strand_id
1 'polypeptide(L)'
;MKFIGKLFVITALLVGFNIQSLAYATPAPVENKTLNPSGKPPAKGNAIPNIPAKNTHDKMMVTAPANSSLENSHSHININSADAEQLAQFLSGVGRKKAEAIVNYREQFGFFTDAEQLLEVPGIGPSFLERNRTKLRM
;
A
#
# COMPACT_ATOMS: atom_id res chain seq x y z
N MET A 1 23.32 5.35 -44.81
CA MET A 1 21.91 4.98 -45.00
C MET A 1 21.09 5.61 -43.88
N LYS A 2 19.88 6.07 -44.22
CA LYS A 2 18.93 6.90 -43.46
C LYS A 2 18.61 6.35 -42.06
N PHE A 3 18.68 7.19 -41.03
CA PHE A 3 17.70 7.21 -39.92
C PHE A 3 17.53 8.65 -39.41
N ILE A 4 16.80 9.41 -40.22
CA ILE A 4 16.05 10.60 -39.81
C ILE A 4 15.04 10.18 -38.73
N GLY A 5 14.87 10.98 -37.68
CA GLY A 5 13.60 11.06 -36.97
C GLY A 5 13.61 10.74 -35.47
N LYS A 6 14.20 11.63 -34.66
CA LYS A 6 13.70 11.91 -33.30
C LYS A 6 13.67 13.42 -33.09
N LEU A 7 12.83 14.08 -33.90
CA LEU A 7 12.39 15.45 -33.66
C LEU A 7 11.28 15.36 -32.60
N PHE A 8 11.66 15.29 -31.32
CA PHE A 8 10.71 15.49 -30.23
C PHE A 8 10.45 17.00 -30.15
N VAL A 9 9.29 17.38 -30.68
CA VAL A 9 8.70 18.70 -30.58
C VAL A 9 8.37 18.95 -29.10
N ILE A 10 9.27 19.64 -28.40
CA ILE A 10 9.00 20.15 -27.05
C ILE A 10 8.42 21.56 -27.22
N THR A 11 7.18 21.65 -27.71
CA THR A 11 6.38 22.86 -27.57
C THR A 11 5.81 22.88 -26.15
N ALA A 12 6.65 23.28 -25.20
CA ALA A 12 6.25 23.61 -23.85
C ALA A 12 5.40 24.88 -23.89
N LEU A 13 4.08 24.69 -23.84
CA LEU A 13 3.10 25.74 -23.65
C LEU A 13 3.21 26.21 -22.19
N LEU A 14 4.05 27.22 -21.99
CA LEU A 14 4.37 27.83 -20.71
C LEU A 14 3.20 28.75 -20.30
N VAL A 15 2.11 28.17 -19.80
CA VAL A 15 1.06 28.94 -19.12
C VAL A 15 1.54 29.25 -17.71
N GLY A 16 1.70 30.54 -17.43
CA GLY A 16 2.22 31.06 -16.17
C GLY A 16 1.44 30.58 -14.96
N PHE A 17 2.14 29.88 -14.08
CA PHE A 17 1.65 29.58 -12.74
C PHE A 17 2.22 30.65 -11.80
N ASN A 18 1.44 31.73 -11.64
CA ASN A 18 1.70 32.82 -10.71
C ASN A 18 1.43 32.31 -9.28
N ILE A 19 2.48 31.89 -8.58
CA ILE A 19 2.39 31.47 -7.17
C ILE A 19 2.66 32.69 -6.29
N GLN A 20 1.61 33.41 -5.91
CA GLN A 20 1.69 34.34 -4.80
C GLN A 20 1.70 33.54 -3.49
N SER A 21 2.78 33.72 -2.74
CA SER A 21 3.05 33.17 -1.40
C SER A 21 1.94 33.50 -0.40
N LEU A 22 1.46 32.49 0.33
CA LEU A 22 0.83 32.69 1.64
C LEU A 22 1.70 32.00 2.71
N ALA A 23 2.31 32.84 3.54
CA ALA A 23 2.95 32.45 4.77
C ALA A 23 1.90 31.92 5.75
N TYR A 24 2.12 30.72 6.30
CA TYR A 24 1.38 30.23 7.46
C TYR A 24 2.36 29.99 8.60
N ALA A 25 2.02 30.59 9.73
CA ALA A 25 2.84 30.80 10.90
C ALA A 25 3.18 29.51 11.66
N THR A 26 4.32 29.56 12.35
CA THR A 26 4.72 28.63 13.41
C THR A 26 3.75 28.67 14.59
N PRO A 27 3.13 27.57 15.02
CA PRO A 27 2.59 27.48 16.37
C PRO A 27 3.74 27.24 17.37
N ALA A 28 3.75 28.05 18.42
CA ALA A 28 4.68 28.03 19.54
C ALA A 28 4.67 26.68 20.31
N PRO A 29 5.72 26.37 21.11
CA PRO A 29 5.83 25.14 21.87
C PRO A 29 4.91 25.17 23.09
N VAL A 30 4.09 24.13 23.28
CA VAL A 30 3.29 23.97 24.49
C VAL A 30 4.11 23.17 25.51
N GLU A 31 4.64 23.89 26.51
CA GLU A 31 5.34 23.36 27.67
C GLU A 31 4.33 22.77 28.68
N ASN A 32 4.38 21.46 28.94
CA ASN A 32 3.63 20.83 30.02
C ASN A 32 4.55 20.19 31.05
N LYS A 33 5.18 21.05 31.87
CA LYS A 33 5.80 20.64 33.13
C LYS A 33 4.73 20.63 34.23
N THR A 34 4.25 19.45 34.60
CA THR A 34 3.74 19.23 35.96
C THR A 34 4.10 17.81 36.40
N LEU A 35 5.15 17.74 37.23
CA LEU A 35 5.47 16.59 38.06
C LEU A 35 4.46 16.51 39.20
N ASN A 36 3.89 15.34 39.46
CA ASN A 36 3.54 14.93 40.82
C ASN A 36 3.65 13.39 40.94
N PRO A 37 4.30 12.83 41.99
CA PRO A 37 4.60 11.41 42.09
C PRO A 37 3.65 10.62 43.01
N SER A 38 3.70 9.30 42.85
CA SER A 38 3.46 8.25 43.87
C SER A 38 2.02 7.85 44.21
N GLY A 39 1.73 6.55 44.02
CA GLY A 39 0.58 5.86 44.62
C GLY A 39 0.05 4.66 43.83
N LYS A 40 0.69 3.48 43.95
CA LYS A 40 0.16 2.16 43.53
C LYS A 40 -0.45 1.45 44.78
N PRO A 41 -1.18 0.30 44.65
CA PRO A 41 -2.62 0.09 44.90
C PRO A 41 -2.85 -0.85 46.13
N PRO A 42 -4.05 -1.44 46.43
CA PRO A 42 -4.58 -2.60 45.68
C PRO A 42 -6.13 -2.88 45.73
N ALA A 43 -6.56 -3.75 44.79
CA ALA A 43 -7.54 -4.85 44.93
C ALA A 43 -9.10 -4.67 44.87
N LYS A 44 -9.67 -5.59 44.06
CA LYS A 44 -10.88 -6.44 44.24
C LYS A 44 -12.26 -6.01 43.68
N GLY A 45 -12.88 -6.96 42.95
CA GLY A 45 -14.33 -7.02 42.61
C GLY A 45 -14.58 -7.27 41.12
N ASN A 46 -14.45 -8.49 40.59
CA ASN A 46 -15.47 -9.53 40.43
C ASN A 46 -16.78 -9.06 39.74
N ALA A 47 -17.01 -9.51 38.49
CA ALA A 47 -18.18 -10.34 38.10
C ALA A 47 -18.32 -10.42 36.56
N ILE A 48 -18.15 -11.63 36.04
CA ILE A 48 -18.67 -12.12 34.76
C ILE A 48 -20.01 -12.79 35.10
N PRO A 49 -21.13 -12.42 34.46
CA PRO A 49 -21.94 -13.41 33.72
C PRO A 49 -22.58 -12.76 32.46
N ASN A 50 -23.01 -13.44 31.39
CA ASN A 50 -23.51 -14.78 31.23
C ASN A 50 -23.58 -15.12 29.73
N ILE A 51 -23.27 -16.37 29.39
CA ILE A 51 -23.65 -17.03 28.15
C ILE A 51 -24.94 -17.82 28.44
N PRO A 52 -25.98 -17.71 27.60
CA PRO A 52 -26.74 -18.89 27.17
C PRO A 52 -27.09 -18.78 25.67
N ALA A 53 -27.24 -19.80 24.83
CA ALA A 53 -27.27 -21.23 25.02
C ALA A 53 -26.97 -21.90 23.65
N LYS A 54 -26.36 -23.08 23.76
CA LYS A 54 -26.47 -24.26 22.90
C LYS A 54 -27.72 -24.29 22.00
N ASN A 55 -27.50 -24.40 20.69
CA ASN A 55 -28.37 -25.21 19.84
C ASN A 55 -27.50 -26.13 19.00
N THR A 56 -27.72 -27.43 19.10
CA THR A 56 -26.91 -28.47 18.47
C THR A 56 -27.81 -29.50 17.81
N HIS A 57 -27.40 -29.90 16.61
CA HIS A 57 -27.86 -31.03 15.76
C HIS A 57 -29.14 -30.73 14.96
N ASP A 58 -29.22 -30.94 13.64
CA ASP A 58 -28.69 -32.06 12.86
C ASP A 58 -28.64 -31.71 11.35
N LYS A 59 -27.55 -32.12 10.67
CA LYS A 59 -27.53 -32.71 9.31
C LYS A 59 -27.96 -31.88 8.08
N MET A 60 -27.00 -31.47 7.24
CA MET A 60 -26.53 -32.28 6.08
C MET A 60 -25.39 -31.55 5.33
N MET A 61 -24.25 -32.23 5.25
CA MET A 61 -23.17 -32.19 4.25
C MET A 61 -23.19 -31.05 3.20
N VAL A 62 -22.23 -30.12 3.31
CA VAL A 62 -21.52 -29.59 2.13
C VAL A 62 -20.02 -29.64 2.42
N THR A 63 -19.39 -30.68 1.89
CA THR A 63 -17.94 -30.76 1.71
C THR A 63 -17.52 -29.64 0.76
N ALA A 64 -16.83 -28.63 1.27
CA ALA A 64 -16.01 -27.74 0.45
C ALA A 64 -14.60 -27.78 1.03
N PRO A 65 -13.57 -28.05 0.20
CA PRO A 65 -12.24 -28.35 0.70
C PRO A 65 -11.65 -27.12 1.40
N ALA A 66 -11.17 -27.35 2.62
CA ALA A 66 -10.17 -26.52 3.24
C ALA A 66 -8.91 -26.59 2.35
N ASN A 67 -8.82 -25.69 1.37
CA ASN A 67 -7.57 -25.43 0.69
C ASN A 67 -6.73 -24.54 1.61
N SER A 68 -6.14 -25.19 2.61
CA SER A 68 -4.97 -24.70 3.31
C SER A 68 -3.82 -24.57 2.32
N SER A 69 -3.77 -23.47 1.57
CA SER A 69 -2.55 -23.05 0.87
C SER A 69 -1.68 -22.26 1.84
N LEU A 70 -1.20 -22.94 2.88
CA LEU A 70 -0.01 -22.53 3.62
C LEU A 70 1.22 -22.96 2.81
N GLU A 71 1.28 -22.52 1.56
CA GLU A 71 2.47 -22.64 0.71
C GLU A 71 3.17 -21.30 0.81
N ASN A 72 4.34 -21.31 1.44
CA ASN A 72 5.33 -20.26 1.59
C ASN A 72 5.24 -19.11 0.56
N SER A 73 4.30 -18.19 0.76
CA SER A 73 3.94 -17.12 -0.19
C SER A 73 4.85 -15.89 -0.05
N HIS A 74 6.09 -16.09 0.42
CA HIS A 74 7.07 -15.02 0.55
C HIS A 74 7.73 -14.64 -0.78
N SER A 75 7.43 -15.37 -1.86
CA SER A 75 8.02 -15.17 -3.18
C SER A 75 7.21 -14.25 -4.09
N HIS A 76 5.91 -14.12 -3.87
CA HIS A 76 5.01 -13.38 -4.76
C HIS A 76 4.19 -12.34 -4.02
N ILE A 77 3.98 -11.19 -4.66
CA ILE A 77 3.15 -10.09 -4.16
C ILE A 77 2.09 -9.73 -5.20
N ASN A 78 0.84 -9.57 -4.74
CA ASN A 78 -0.25 -9.12 -5.60
C ASN A 78 -0.18 -7.60 -5.78
N ILE A 79 0.01 -7.13 -7.02
CA ILE A 79 0.17 -5.72 -7.36
C ILE A 79 -1.14 -4.91 -7.25
N ASN A 80 -2.27 -5.58 -7.38
CA ASN A 80 -3.61 -4.98 -7.34
C ASN A 80 -4.12 -4.79 -5.91
N SER A 81 -3.64 -5.57 -4.94
CA SER A 81 -4.09 -5.51 -3.55
C SER A 81 -3.04 -5.02 -2.55
N ALA A 82 -1.74 -5.16 -2.83
CA ALA A 82 -0.70 -4.81 -1.87
C ALA A 82 -0.65 -3.29 -1.61
N ASP A 83 -0.30 -2.89 -0.38
CA ASP A 83 -0.07 -1.49 -0.05
C ASP A 83 1.32 -1.00 -0.51
N ALA A 84 1.55 0.31 -0.45
CA ALA A 84 2.79 0.90 -0.93
C ALA A 84 4.03 0.45 -0.12
N GLU A 85 3.90 0.19 1.18
CA GLU A 85 5.01 -0.27 2.01
C GLU A 85 5.37 -1.72 1.66
N GLN A 86 4.37 -2.58 1.49
CA GLN A 86 4.55 -3.95 1.02
C GLN A 86 5.22 -3.98 -0.36
N LEU A 87 4.76 -3.18 -1.31
CA LEU A 87 5.36 -3.12 -2.64
C LEU A 87 6.84 -2.69 -2.58
N ALA A 88 7.16 -1.69 -1.76
CA ALA A 88 8.54 -1.23 -1.60
C ALA A 88 9.44 -2.26 -0.89
N GLN A 89 8.88 -3.06 0.02
CA GLN A 89 9.63 -4.06 0.78
C GLN A 89 9.93 -5.33 -0.04
N PHE A 90 8.98 -5.77 -0.89
CA PHE A 90 9.08 -7.03 -1.63
C PHE A 90 9.70 -6.88 -3.02
N LEU A 91 9.50 -5.73 -3.68
CA LEU A 91 9.96 -5.50 -5.05
C LEU A 91 11.34 -4.86 -5.10
N SER A 92 12.22 -5.43 -5.92
CA SER A 92 13.59 -4.96 -6.08
C SER A 92 13.63 -3.70 -6.94
N GLY A 93 14.19 -2.61 -6.38
CA GLY A 93 14.31 -1.32 -7.07
C GLY A 93 13.03 -0.46 -7.02
N VAL A 94 12.08 -0.83 -6.16
CA VAL A 94 10.88 -0.05 -5.82
C VAL A 94 11.09 0.58 -4.45
N GLY A 95 11.24 1.91 -4.41
CA GLY A 95 11.16 2.67 -3.16
C GLY A 95 9.78 3.27 -2.98
N ARG A 96 9.56 3.92 -1.84
CA ARG A 96 8.27 4.55 -1.45
C ARG A 96 7.59 5.31 -2.60
N LYS A 97 8.31 6.20 -3.29
CA LYS A 97 7.76 7.00 -4.41
C LYS A 97 7.22 6.15 -5.58
N LYS A 98 7.90 5.05 -5.93
CA LYS A 98 7.48 4.18 -7.02
C LYS A 98 6.30 3.31 -6.60
N ALA A 99 6.31 2.84 -5.35
CA ALA A 99 5.19 2.09 -4.80
C ALA A 99 3.92 2.95 -4.73
N GLU A 100 4.02 4.19 -4.26
CA GLU A 100 2.93 5.17 -4.28
C GLU A 100 2.42 5.42 -5.71
N ALA A 101 3.31 5.53 -6.70
CA ALA A 101 2.92 5.70 -8.10
C ALA A 101 2.11 4.51 -8.63
N ILE A 102 2.46 3.28 -8.25
CA ILE A 102 1.71 2.06 -8.62
C ILE A 102 0.30 2.09 -8.02
N VAL A 103 0.20 2.40 -6.72
CA VAL A 103 -1.10 2.48 -6.02
C VAL A 103 -1.96 3.57 -6.64
N ASN A 104 -1.40 4.76 -6.85
CA ASN A 104 -2.13 5.88 -7.45
C ASN A 104 -2.57 5.57 -8.89
N TYR A 105 -1.75 4.84 -9.66
CA TYR A 105 -2.14 4.43 -11.00
C TYR A 105 -3.35 3.48 -10.96
N ARG A 106 -3.34 2.45 -10.11
CA ARG A 106 -4.49 1.52 -10.04
C ARG A 106 -5.76 2.17 -9.51
N GLU A 107 -5.64 3.19 -8.66
CA GLU A 107 -6.78 3.96 -8.16
C GLU A 107 -7.41 4.84 -9.25
N GLN A 108 -6.60 5.35 -10.18
CA GLN A 108 -7.06 6.22 -11.27
C GLN A 108 -7.52 5.45 -12.52
N PHE A 109 -6.81 4.39 -12.89
CA PHE A 109 -7.00 3.68 -14.16
C PHE A 109 -7.58 2.27 -13.98
N GLY A 110 -7.70 1.78 -12.74
CA GLY A 110 -8.18 0.45 -12.41
C GLY A 110 -7.06 -0.59 -12.25
N PHE A 111 -7.44 -1.83 -12.01
CA PHE A 111 -6.49 -2.91 -11.76
C PHE A 111 -5.61 -3.25 -12.97
N PHE A 112 -4.38 -3.66 -12.69
CA PHE A 112 -3.47 -4.21 -13.67
C PHE A 112 -3.93 -5.60 -14.08
N THR A 113 -4.02 -5.82 -15.37
CA THR A 113 -4.35 -7.11 -16.01
C THR A 113 -3.10 -7.83 -16.52
N ASP A 114 -2.06 -7.07 -16.84
CA ASP A 114 -0.77 -7.58 -17.31
C ASP A 114 0.40 -6.79 -16.71
N ALA A 115 1.57 -7.43 -16.64
CA ALA A 115 2.76 -6.80 -16.08
C ALA A 115 3.28 -5.63 -16.94
N GLU A 116 3.08 -5.65 -18.25
CA GLU A 116 3.53 -4.58 -19.15
C GLU A 116 2.79 -3.26 -18.90
N GLN A 117 1.56 -3.30 -18.36
CA GLN A 117 0.83 -2.08 -17.95
C GLN A 117 1.54 -1.31 -16.83
N LEU A 118 2.41 -1.96 -16.06
CA LEU A 118 3.22 -1.27 -15.05
C LEU A 118 4.23 -0.30 -15.68
N LEU A 119 4.54 -0.42 -16.97
CA LEU A 119 5.40 0.54 -17.69
C LEU A 119 4.72 1.90 -17.92
N GLU A 120 3.40 1.97 -17.79
CA GLU A 120 2.66 3.23 -17.84
C GLU A 120 2.75 4.03 -16.53
N VAL A 121 3.21 3.39 -15.45
CA VAL A 121 3.37 4.02 -14.15
C VAL A 121 4.60 4.94 -14.14
N PRO A 122 4.46 6.22 -13.75
CA PRO A 122 5.60 7.14 -13.69
C PRO A 122 6.75 6.63 -12.81
N GLY A 123 7.96 6.54 -13.37
CA GLY A 123 9.15 6.07 -12.66
C GLY A 123 9.32 4.55 -12.63
N ILE A 124 8.41 3.79 -13.24
CA ILE A 124 8.58 2.39 -13.58
C ILE A 124 9.08 2.29 -15.04
N GLY A 125 9.98 1.36 -15.31
CA GLY A 125 10.55 1.15 -16.63
C GLY A 125 10.94 -0.31 -16.85
N PRO A 126 11.47 -0.68 -18.03
CA PRO A 126 11.69 -2.08 -18.40
C PRO A 126 12.52 -2.87 -17.39
N SER A 127 13.56 -2.25 -16.81
CA SER A 127 14.41 -2.88 -15.81
C SER A 127 13.66 -3.26 -14.53
N PHE A 128 12.52 -2.63 -14.22
CA PHE A 128 11.68 -3.05 -13.11
C PHE A 128 11.06 -4.42 -13.38
N LEU A 129 10.50 -4.63 -14.58
CA LEU A 129 9.89 -5.90 -14.96
C LEU A 129 10.93 -7.01 -15.00
N GLU A 130 12.11 -6.76 -15.58
CA GLU A 130 13.19 -7.74 -15.63
C GLU A 130 13.57 -8.29 -14.24
N ARG A 131 13.56 -7.42 -13.21
CA ARG A 131 13.90 -7.79 -11.83
C ARG A 131 12.77 -8.40 -11.02
N ASN A 132 11.52 -8.17 -11.42
CA ASN A 132 10.36 -8.46 -10.57
C ASN A 132 9.29 -9.35 -11.22
N ARG A 133 9.41 -9.71 -12.51
CA ARG A 133 8.40 -10.51 -13.23
C ARG A 133 8.03 -11.80 -12.52
N THR A 134 9.00 -12.47 -11.88
CA THR A 134 8.79 -13.70 -11.12
C THR A 134 8.14 -13.50 -9.75
N LYS A 135 8.08 -12.27 -9.25
CA LYS A 135 7.49 -11.90 -7.95
C LYS A 135 6.08 -11.33 -8.09
N LEU A 136 5.68 -10.91 -9.28
CA LEU A 136 4.40 -10.24 -9.49
C LEU A 136 3.26 -11.24 -9.62
N ARG A 137 2.14 -10.93 -8.97
CA ARG A 137 0.83 -11.53 -9.21
C ARG A 137 -0.21 -10.42 -9.37
N MET A 138 -1.28 -10.74 -10.10
CA MET A 138 -2.42 -9.86 -10.38
C MET A 138 -3.61 -10.26 -9.53
#